data_AF-A0A931ID69-F1
#
_entry.id   AF-A0A931ID69-F1
#
_cell.length_a   1.000
_cell.length_b   1.000
_cell.length_c   1.000
_cell.angle_alpha   90.00
_cell.angle_beta   90.00
_cell.angle_gamma   90.00
#
_symmetry.space_group_name_H-M   'P 1'
#
loop_
_entity.id
_entity.type
_entity.pdbx_description
1 polymer ?
#
loop_
_entity_poly.entity_id
_entity_poly.type
_entity_poly.pdbx_seq_one_letter_code
_entity_poly.pdbx_strand_id
1 'polypeptide(L)'
;MYGNSVAGQRAGGAVATTTIVLASTGAVLNLIGALRLGFDFYDDPGRFDNSLAVIAVLGGLLLAAVLVYGSVLIHRGEEAGRYVVLVAAGAWATIAVIGLLAALIGYSSDYGVHWFADASRVAETLFATCGLPGTVTALIEGDWAANAAAAALPTLTAMTAIPRSRN
;
A
#
# COMPACT_ATOMS: atom_id res chain seq x y z
N MET A 1 24.63 35.86 -7.07
CA MET A 1 23.51 34.88 -7.09
C MET A 1 24.05 33.45 -6.96
N TYR A 2 24.49 33.01 -5.77
CA TYR A 2 25.05 31.66 -5.55
C TYR A 2 24.43 30.90 -4.35
N GLY A 3 23.33 31.40 -3.77
CA GLY A 3 22.73 30.83 -2.55
C GLY A 3 21.76 29.65 -2.73
N ASN A 4 21.30 29.37 -3.96
CA ASN A 4 20.15 28.47 -4.16
C ASN A 4 20.50 27.01 -4.52
N SER A 5 21.75 26.71 -4.89
CA SER A 5 22.13 25.36 -5.35
C SER A 5 22.25 24.34 -4.21
N VAL A 6 22.80 24.76 -3.07
CA VAL A 6 23.01 23.87 -1.90
C VAL A 6 21.70 23.52 -1.21
N ALA A 7 20.77 24.48 -1.10
CA ALA A 7 19.44 24.24 -0.51
C ALA A 7 18.60 23.29 -1.39
N GLY A 8 18.62 23.48 -2.72
CA GLY A 8 17.93 22.60 -3.67
C GLY A 8 18.46 21.16 -3.67
N GLN A 9 19.78 20.98 -3.57
CA GLN A 9 20.39 19.64 -3.48
C GLN A 9 20.03 18.93 -2.16
N ARG A 10 20.04 19.63 -1.02
CA ARG A 10 19.62 19.06 0.27
C ARG A 10 18.15 18.69 0.30
N ALA A 11 17.28 19.53 -0.26
CA ALA A 11 15.84 19.24 -0.37
C ALA A 11 15.57 18.02 -1.27
N GLY A 12 16.27 17.89 -2.40
CA GLY A 12 16.16 16.72 -3.27
C GLY A 12 16.62 15.41 -2.60
N GLY A 13 17.69 15.47 -1.80
CA GLY A 13 18.17 14.34 -1.01
C GLY A 13 17.19 13.93 0.09
N ALA A 14 16.62 14.88 0.83
CA ALA A 14 15.64 14.61 1.87
C ALA A 14 14.40 13.90 1.33
N VAL A 15 13.84 14.37 0.20
CA VAL A 15 12.67 13.74 -0.43
C VAL A 15 12.97 12.32 -0.91
N ALA A 16 14.16 12.08 -1.48
CA ALA A 16 14.58 10.74 -1.88
C ALA A 16 14.65 9.78 -0.68
N THR A 17 15.26 10.22 0.43
CA THR A 17 15.31 9.44 1.67
C THR A 17 13.92 9.15 2.21
N THR A 18 13.03 10.14 2.27
CA THR A 18 11.64 9.95 2.70
C THR A 18 10.91 8.93 1.82
N THR A 19 11.09 9.02 0.49
CA THR A 19 10.48 8.08 -0.46
C THR A 19 10.97 6.65 -0.21
N ILE A 20 12.28 6.46 -0.01
CA ILE A 20 12.87 5.15 0.32
C ILE A 20 12.27 4.59 1.61
N VAL A 21 12.18 5.41 2.67
CA VAL A 21 11.65 4.97 3.96
C VAL A 21 10.18 4.55 3.82
N LEU A 22 9.34 5.39 3.22
CA LEU A 22 7.92 5.11 3.03
C LEU A 22 7.70 3.86 2.15
N ALA A 23 8.42 3.74 1.03
CA ALA A 23 8.33 2.57 0.16
C ALA A 23 8.80 1.29 0.86
N SER A 24 9.86 1.36 1.66
CA SER A 24 10.35 0.21 2.44
C SER A 24 9.37 -0.20 3.54
N THR A 25 8.76 0.78 4.24
CA THR A 25 7.66 0.50 5.18
C THR A 25 6.47 -0.13 4.46
N GLY A 26 6.09 0.38 3.29
CA GLY A 26 5.05 -0.20 2.45
C GLY A 26 5.35 -1.65 2.05
N ALA A 27 6.60 -1.95 1.70
CA ALA A 27 7.01 -3.31 1.39
C ALA A 27 6.88 -4.25 2.59
N VAL A 28 7.35 -3.83 3.77
CA VAL A 28 7.23 -4.62 5.01
C VAL A 28 5.76 -4.89 5.35
N LEU A 29 4.89 -3.87 5.26
CA LEU A 29 3.47 -4.03 5.54
C LEU A 29 2.78 -4.96 4.55
N ASN A 30 3.16 -4.92 3.27
CA ASN A 30 2.67 -5.86 2.27
C ASN A 30 3.11 -7.31 2.57
N LEU A 31 4.35 -7.51 3.03
CA LEU A 31 4.81 -8.83 3.47
C LEU A 31 4.03 -9.32 4.69
N ILE A 32 3.83 -8.46 5.70
CA ILE A 32 3.05 -8.80 6.90
C ILE A 32 1.61 -9.18 6.51
N GLY A 33 0.95 -8.37 5.68
CA GLY A 33 -0.40 -8.65 5.20
C GLY A 33 -0.49 -9.95 4.43
N ALA A 34 0.47 -10.22 3.53
CA ALA A 34 0.48 -11.41 2.70
C ALA A 34 0.75 -12.67 3.53
N LEU A 35 1.66 -12.61 4.49
CA LEU A 35 1.93 -13.72 5.41
C LEU A 35 0.72 -14.01 6.28
N ARG A 36 0.12 -12.98 6.87
CA ARG A 36 -1.04 -13.15 7.75
C ARG A 36 -2.23 -13.74 6.99
N LEU A 37 -2.62 -13.14 5.87
CA LEU A 37 -3.71 -13.64 5.03
C LEU A 37 -3.39 -15.04 4.49
N GLY A 38 -2.15 -15.30 4.10
CA GLY A 38 -1.71 -16.61 3.61
C GLY A 38 -1.78 -17.70 4.68
N PHE A 39 -1.38 -17.42 5.92
CA PHE A 39 -1.52 -18.36 7.03
C PHE A 39 -2.98 -18.61 7.37
N ASP A 40 -3.77 -17.55 7.48
CA ASP A 40 -5.20 -17.67 7.79
C ASP A 40 -5.94 -18.45 6.67
N PHE A 41 -5.57 -18.25 5.40
CA PHE A 41 -6.08 -19.00 4.25
C PHE A 41 -5.68 -20.48 4.26
N TYR A 42 -4.43 -20.77 4.66
CA TYR A 42 -3.93 -22.15 4.74
C TYR A 42 -4.60 -22.94 5.86
N ASP A 43 -4.85 -22.30 7.01
CA ASP A 43 -5.44 -22.92 8.18
C ASP A 43 -6.94 -23.23 7.97
N ASP A 44 -7.69 -22.34 7.30
CA ASP A 44 -9.11 -22.55 6.99
C ASP A 44 -9.50 -22.00 5.61
N PRO A 45 -9.22 -22.74 4.51
CA PRO A 45 -9.49 -22.27 3.16
C PRO A 45 -11.00 -22.14 2.86
N GLY A 46 -11.88 -22.78 3.65
CA GLY A 46 -13.33 -22.69 3.48
C GLY A 46 -13.90 -21.32 3.88
N ARG A 47 -13.13 -20.52 4.63
CA ARG A 47 -13.53 -19.20 5.14
C ARG A 47 -13.31 -18.06 4.15
N PHE A 48 -12.59 -18.29 3.05
CA PHE A 48 -12.17 -17.26 2.11
C PHE A 48 -12.68 -17.50 0.70
N ASP A 49 -12.87 -16.42 -0.08
CA ASP A 49 -12.92 -16.54 -1.53
C ASP A 49 -11.50 -16.89 -2.01
N ASN A 50 -11.31 -18.16 -2.38
CA ASN A 50 -10.02 -18.72 -2.80
C ASN A 50 -9.32 -17.87 -3.85
N SER A 51 -10.05 -17.33 -4.83
CA SER A 51 -9.43 -16.57 -5.92
C SER A 51 -8.98 -15.19 -5.44
N LEU A 52 -9.85 -14.52 -4.67
CA LEU A 52 -9.57 -13.18 -4.17
C LEU A 52 -8.45 -13.18 -3.13
N ALA A 53 -8.44 -14.17 -2.22
CA ALA A 53 -7.39 -14.33 -1.22
C ALA A 53 -6.03 -14.59 -1.88
N VAL A 54 -5.96 -15.50 -2.85
CA VAL A 54 -4.72 -15.79 -3.59
C VAL A 54 -4.23 -14.56 -4.36
N ILE A 55 -5.13 -13.83 -5.04
CA ILE A 55 -4.77 -12.60 -5.76
C ILE A 55 -4.24 -11.54 -4.78
N ALA A 56 -4.88 -11.37 -3.62
CA ALA A 56 -4.45 -10.41 -2.61
C ALA A 56 -3.05 -10.76 -2.06
N VAL A 57 -2.79 -12.03 -1.75
CA VAL A 57 -1.48 -12.51 -1.29
C VAL A 57 -0.41 -12.28 -2.38
N LEU A 58 -0.64 -12.76 -3.60
CA LEU A 58 0.32 -12.61 -4.70
C LEU A 58 0.55 -11.14 -5.06
N GLY A 59 -0.51 -10.33 -5.08
CA GLY A 59 -0.44 -8.89 -5.30
C GLY A 59 0.37 -8.19 -4.21
N GLY A 60 0.17 -8.55 -2.94
CA GLY A 60 0.96 -8.04 -1.82
C GLY A 60 2.45 -8.39 -1.95
N LEU A 61 2.77 -9.65 -2.26
CA LEU A 61 4.16 -10.08 -2.47
C LEU A 61 4.82 -9.35 -3.65
N LEU A 62 4.11 -9.23 -4.77
CA LEU A 62 4.59 -8.49 -5.94
C LEU A 62 4.83 -7.01 -5.59
N LEU A 63 3.88 -6.37 -4.91
CA LEU A 63 4.00 -4.98 -4.53
C LEU A 63 5.17 -4.75 -3.57
N ALA A 64 5.40 -5.65 -2.62
CA ALA A 64 6.56 -5.61 -1.75
C ALA A 64 7.87 -5.67 -2.55
N ALA A 65 7.98 -6.60 -3.51
CA ALA A 65 9.17 -6.74 -4.35
C ALA A 65 9.42 -5.48 -5.19
N VAL A 66 8.37 -4.91 -5.80
CA VAL A 66 8.47 -3.70 -6.63
C VAL A 66 8.86 -2.47 -5.79
N LEU A 67 8.29 -2.31 -4.59
CA LEU A 67 8.64 -1.21 -3.68
C LEU A 67 10.09 -1.32 -3.19
N VAL A 68 10.57 -2.52 -2.84
CA VAL A 68 11.98 -2.75 -2.49
C VAL A 68 12.88 -2.42 -3.67
N TYR A 69 12.53 -2.89 -4.88
CA TYR A 69 13.31 -2.62 -6.08
C TYR A 69 13.38 -1.11 -6.37
N GLY A 70 12.25 -0.41 -6.30
CA GLY A 70 12.18 1.04 -6.44
C GLY A 70 13.04 1.77 -5.41
N SER A 71 12.99 1.37 -4.14
CA SER A 71 13.86 1.90 -3.07
C SER A 71 15.35 1.72 -3.37
N VAL A 72 15.75 0.54 -3.86
CA VAL A 72 17.14 0.25 -4.23
C VAL A 72 17.60 1.14 -5.38
N LEU A 73 16.77 1.34 -6.41
CA LEU A 73 17.07 2.23 -7.53
C LEU A 73 17.24 3.70 -7.07
N ILE A 74 16.33 4.19 -6.21
CA ILE A 74 16.45 5.56 -5.66
C ILE A 74 17.73 5.69 -4.85
N HIS A 75 18.08 4.69 -4.04
CA HIS A 75 19.32 4.68 -3.25
C HIS A 75 20.58 4.72 -4.13
N ARG A 76 20.54 4.09 -5.31
CA ARG A 76 21.61 4.15 -6.33
C ARG A 76 21.64 5.47 -7.12
N GLY A 77 20.69 6.38 -6.89
CA GLY A 77 20.57 7.64 -7.61
C GLY A 77 19.91 7.50 -8.99
N GLU A 78 19.24 6.38 -9.27
CA GLU A 78 18.56 6.14 -10.53
C GLU A 78 17.14 6.73 -10.51
N GLU A 79 16.87 7.69 -11.40
CA GLU A 79 15.56 8.37 -11.48
C GLU A 79 14.40 7.40 -11.80
N ALA A 80 14.69 6.28 -12.48
CA ALA A 80 13.72 5.21 -12.74
C ALA A 80 13.05 4.70 -11.44
N GLY A 81 13.78 4.69 -10.32
CA GLY A 81 13.27 4.23 -9.03
C GLY A 81 12.07 5.04 -8.54
N ARG A 82 12.04 6.36 -8.78
CA ARG A 82 10.91 7.21 -8.43
C ARG A 82 9.65 6.84 -9.20
N TYR A 83 9.77 6.58 -10.51
CA TYR A 83 8.64 6.15 -11.33
C TYR A 83 8.12 4.78 -10.90
N VAL A 84 9.02 3.83 -10.59
CA VAL A 84 8.65 2.51 -10.09
C VAL A 84 7.84 2.63 -8.79
N VAL A 85 8.34 3.39 -7.81
CA VAL A 85 7.64 3.62 -6.54
C VAL A 85 6.32 4.35 -6.77
N LEU A 86 6.28 5.37 -7.63
CA LEU A 86 5.07 6.13 -7.92
C LEU A 86 3.97 5.25 -8.50
N VAL A 87 4.28 4.41 -9.48
CA VAL A 87 3.30 3.51 -10.11
C VAL A 87 2.82 2.46 -9.11
N ALA A 88 3.72 1.85 -8.35
CA ALA A 88 3.37 0.84 -7.34
C ALA A 88 2.49 1.44 -6.24
N ALA A 89 2.92 2.54 -5.63
CA ALA A 89 2.18 3.21 -4.57
C ALA A 89 0.86 3.81 -5.09
N GLY A 90 0.83 4.32 -6.32
CA GLY A 90 -0.38 4.83 -6.97
C GLY A 90 -1.41 3.74 -7.24
N ALA A 91 -0.99 2.56 -7.71
CA ALA A 91 -1.88 1.42 -7.89
C ALA A 91 -2.49 0.96 -6.56
N TRP A 92 -1.65 0.89 -5.52
CA TRP A 92 -2.10 0.55 -4.16
C TRP A 92 -3.08 1.60 -3.60
N ALA A 93 -2.76 2.89 -3.72
CA ALA A 93 -3.65 3.98 -3.31
C ALA A 93 -5.00 3.93 -4.04
N THR A 94 -4.98 3.62 -5.34
CA THR A 94 -6.20 3.53 -6.16
C THR A 94 -7.16 2.49 -5.60
N ILE A 95 -6.66 1.32 -5.21
CA ILE A 95 -7.49 0.25 -4.63
C ILE A 95 -8.09 0.70 -3.30
N ALA A 96 -7.31 1.36 -2.44
CA ALA A 96 -7.79 1.92 -1.18
C ALA A 96 -8.88 2.99 -1.39
N VAL A 97 -8.70 3.85 -2.39
CA VAL A 97 -9.69 4.88 -2.75
C VAL A 97 -10.96 4.26 -3.30
N ILE A 98 -10.87 3.21 -4.13
CA ILE A 98 -12.05 2.48 -4.61
C ILE A 98 -12.82 1.89 -3.43
N GLY A 99 -12.13 1.25 -2.48
CA GLY A 99 -12.76 0.70 -1.27
C GLY A 99 -13.42 1.78 -0.42
N LEU A 100 -12.75 2.94 -0.24
CA LEU A 100 -13.32 4.08 0.47
C LEU A 100 -14.58 4.62 -0.21
N LEU A 101 -14.55 4.81 -1.52
CA LEU A 101 -15.71 5.28 -2.29
C LEU A 101 -16.86 4.29 -2.22
N ALA A 102 -16.58 2.99 -2.35
CA ALA A 102 -17.56 1.92 -2.20
C ALA A 102 -18.22 1.95 -0.80
N ALA A 103 -17.43 2.05 0.27
CA ALA A 103 -17.92 2.17 1.63
C ALA A 103 -18.82 3.40 1.83
N LEU A 104 -18.44 4.56 1.27
CA LEU A 104 -19.20 5.81 1.39
C LEU A 104 -20.55 5.78 0.66
N ILE A 105 -20.68 5.00 -0.42
CA ILE A 105 -21.96 4.81 -1.11
C ILE A 105 -22.79 3.66 -0.53
N GLY A 106 -22.34 3.04 0.57
CA GLY A 106 -23.00 1.91 1.20
C GLY A 106 -22.94 0.62 0.39
N TYR A 107 -21.97 0.50 -0.52
CA TYR A 107 -21.73 -0.75 -1.24
C TYR A 107 -21.11 -1.77 -0.28
N SER A 108 -21.82 -2.88 -0.05
CA SER A 108 -21.29 -4.08 0.58
C SER A 108 -21.09 -5.14 -0.50
N SER A 109 -19.97 -5.86 -0.46
CA SER A 109 -19.73 -6.97 -1.38
C SER A 109 -20.72 -8.10 -1.10
N ASP A 110 -21.61 -8.39 -2.06
CA ASP A 110 -22.59 -9.50 -1.98
C ASP A 110 -21.94 -10.89 -2.00
N TYR A 111 -20.61 -10.99 -2.16
CA TYR A 111 -19.90 -12.26 -2.10
C TYR A 111 -20.00 -12.95 -0.73
N GLY A 112 -20.50 -12.28 0.31
CA GLY A 112 -20.85 -12.90 1.60
C GLY A 112 -19.66 -13.42 2.42
N VAL A 113 -18.43 -13.24 1.93
CA VAL A 113 -17.21 -13.71 2.60
C VAL A 113 -16.55 -12.56 3.35
N HIS A 114 -16.90 -12.40 4.62
CA HIS A 114 -16.14 -11.58 5.55
C HIS A 114 -14.95 -12.39 6.08
N TRP A 115 -13.76 -12.08 5.59
CA TRP A 115 -12.51 -12.81 5.91
C TRP A 115 -12.22 -12.89 7.42
N PHE A 116 -12.64 -11.88 8.17
CA PHE A 116 -12.39 -11.76 9.61
C PHE A 116 -13.64 -11.36 10.40
N ALA A 117 -14.82 -11.90 10.06
CA ALA A 117 -16.09 -11.54 10.72
C ALA A 117 -16.10 -11.61 12.26
N ASP A 118 -15.24 -12.44 12.86
CA ASP A 118 -15.13 -12.63 14.31
C ASP A 118 -14.04 -11.75 14.95
N ALA A 119 -13.31 -10.94 14.18
CA ALA A 119 -12.25 -10.09 14.69
C ALA A 119 -12.81 -8.83 15.34
N SER A 120 -12.05 -8.25 16.28
CA SER A 120 -12.41 -6.94 16.83
C SER A 120 -12.18 -5.84 15.78
N ARG A 121 -13.04 -4.81 15.75
CA ARG A 121 -12.88 -3.63 14.87
C ARG A 121 -11.48 -3.00 14.90
N VAL A 122 -10.81 -3.03 16.05
CA VAL A 122 -9.45 -2.51 16.21
C VAL A 122 -8.45 -3.36 15.43
N ALA A 123 -8.57 -4.69 15.52
CA ALA A 123 -7.71 -5.62 14.79
C ALA A 123 -7.93 -5.52 13.27
N GLU A 124 -9.18 -5.39 12.82
CA GLU A 124 -9.54 -5.18 11.42
C GLU A 124 -8.94 -3.86 10.87
N THR A 125 -9.10 -2.76 11.63
CA THR A 125 -8.53 -1.46 11.24
C THR A 125 -7.01 -1.49 11.19
N LEU A 126 -6.35 -2.18 12.12
CA LEU A 126 -4.90 -2.36 12.09
C LEU A 126 -4.48 -3.20 10.88
N PHE A 127 -5.20 -4.29 10.60
CA PHE A 127 -4.91 -5.15 9.47
C PHE A 127 -5.12 -4.42 8.13
N ALA A 128 -6.08 -3.51 8.04
CA ALA A 128 -6.32 -2.69 6.85
C ALA A 128 -5.07 -1.91 6.40
N THR A 129 -4.19 -1.56 7.35
CA THR A 129 -2.93 -0.87 7.07
C THR A 129 -1.80 -1.80 6.61
N CYS A 130 -1.99 -3.13 6.67
CA CYS A 130 -1.00 -4.14 6.29
C CYS A 130 -0.96 -4.39 4.78
N GLY A 131 -0.65 -3.35 4.01
CA GLY A 131 -0.41 -3.46 2.58
C GLY A 131 -1.66 -3.68 1.74
N LEU A 132 -1.47 -4.17 0.52
CA LEU A 132 -2.55 -4.52 -0.39
C LEU A 132 -3.51 -5.58 0.17
N PRO A 133 -3.05 -6.66 0.85
CA PRO A 133 -3.95 -7.64 1.46
C PRO A 133 -4.93 -7.00 2.45
N GLY A 134 -4.41 -6.15 3.35
CA GLY A 134 -5.24 -5.38 4.29
C GLY A 134 -6.20 -4.42 3.59
N THR A 135 -5.75 -3.75 2.54
CA THR A 135 -6.59 -2.84 1.75
C THR A 135 -7.77 -3.59 1.10
N VAL A 136 -7.53 -4.78 0.56
CA VAL A 136 -8.58 -5.63 -0.01
C VAL A 136 -9.55 -6.09 1.08
N THR A 137 -9.05 -6.48 2.25
CA THR A 137 -9.90 -6.81 3.41
C THR A 137 -10.82 -5.65 3.78
N ALA A 138 -10.28 -4.43 3.94
CA ALA A 138 -11.07 -3.25 4.26
C ALA A 138 -12.14 -2.95 3.18
N LEU A 139 -11.80 -3.16 1.90
CA LEU A 139 -12.74 -3.00 0.80
C LEU A 139 -13.90 -4.01 0.90
N ILE A 140 -13.62 -5.26 1.24
CA ILE A 140 -14.64 -6.31 1.40
C ILE A 140 -15.54 -6.03 2.60
N GLU A 141 -14.96 -5.58 3.72
CA GLU A 141 -15.69 -5.25 4.94
C GLU A 141 -16.54 -3.97 4.81
N GLY A 142 -16.22 -3.10 3.83
CA GLY A 142 -16.97 -1.87 3.58
C GLY A 142 -16.82 -0.82 4.69
N ASP A 143 -15.79 -0.93 5.55
CA ASP A 143 -15.53 0.05 6.61
C ASP A 143 -14.78 1.27 6.04
N TRP A 144 -15.42 2.43 6.06
CA TRP A 144 -14.85 3.67 5.52
C TRP A 144 -13.58 4.11 6.28
N ALA A 145 -13.49 3.89 7.60
CA ALA A 145 -12.37 4.30 8.41
C ALA A 145 -11.16 3.41 8.15
N ALA A 146 -11.37 2.09 8.01
CA ALA A 146 -10.33 1.15 7.62
C ALA A 146 -9.79 1.46 6.21
N ASN A 147 -10.67 1.73 5.24
CA ASN A 147 -10.25 2.11 3.89
C ASN A 147 -9.50 3.45 3.86
N ALA A 148 -9.92 4.44 4.65
CA ALA A 148 -9.21 5.71 4.79
C ALA A 148 -7.82 5.53 5.41
N ALA A 149 -7.69 4.68 6.43
CA ALA A 149 -6.40 4.35 7.03
C ALA A 149 -5.47 3.62 6.04
N ALA A 150 -6.01 2.67 5.28
CA ALA A 150 -5.28 1.93 4.25
C ALA A 150 -4.74 2.84 3.13
N ALA A 151 -5.44 3.93 2.82
CA ALA A 151 -5.01 4.88 1.77
C ALA A 151 -3.84 5.78 2.19
N ALA A 152 -3.58 5.96 3.49
CA ALA A 152 -2.64 6.97 3.98
C ALA A 152 -1.20 6.74 3.50
N LEU A 153 -0.65 5.55 3.77
CA LEU A 153 0.74 5.23 3.41
C LEU A 153 0.99 5.21 1.89
N PRO A 154 0.19 4.52 1.05
CA PRO A 154 0.43 4.54 -0.39
C PRO A 154 0.30 5.95 -0.98
N THR A 155 -0.64 6.76 -0.51
CA THR A 155 -0.81 8.13 -1.00
C THR A 155 0.41 8.99 -0.66
N LEU A 156 0.89 8.96 0.60
CA LEU A 156 2.10 9.68 1.01
C LEU A 156 3.34 9.21 0.24
N THR A 157 3.46 7.90 0.02
CA THR A 157 4.55 7.31 -0.75
C THR A 157 4.51 7.80 -2.21
N ALA A 158 3.34 7.79 -2.84
CA ALA A 158 3.17 8.29 -4.20
C ALA A 158 3.52 9.77 -4.31
N MET A 159 3.02 10.61 -3.39
CA MET A 159 3.31 12.05 -3.37
C MET A 159 4.81 12.38 -3.27
N THR A 160 5.55 11.62 -2.47
CA THR A 160 7.00 11.83 -2.30
C THR A 160 7.81 11.30 -3.48
N ALA A 161 7.29 10.30 -4.20
CA ALA A 161 7.90 9.74 -5.41
C ALA A 161 7.69 10.59 -6.67
N ILE A 162 6.85 11.64 -6.66
CA ILE A 162 6.61 12.50 -7.83
C ILE A 162 7.94 13.12 -8.31
N PRO A 163 8.37 12.84 -9.56
CA PRO A 163 9.53 13.49 -10.15
C PRO A 163 9.28 14.99 -10.25
N ARG A 164 10.16 15.80 -9.65
CA ARG A 164 10.09 17.25 -9.80
C ARG A 164 10.91 17.66 -11.03
N SER A 165 10.26 18.32 -11.99
CA SER A 165 10.98 18.93 -13.12
C SER A 165 11.96 19.96 -12.59
N ARG A 166 13.24 19.83 -12.96
CA ARG A 166 14.22 20.89 -12.75
C ARG A 166 13.89 22.00 -13.76
N ASN A 167 13.16 23.03 -13.34
CA ASN A 167 13.11 24.31 -14.05
C ASN A 167 14.30 25.16 -13.62
#